data_AF-A0A7K3X1A8-F1
#
_entry.id   AF-A0A7K3X1A8-F1
#
_cell.length_a   1.000
_cell.length_b   1.000
_cell.length_c   1.000
_cell.angle_alpha   90.00
_cell.angle_beta   90.00
_cell.angle_gamma   90.00
#
_symmetry.space_group_name_H-M   'P 1'
#
loop_
_entity.id
_entity.type
_entity.pdbx_description
1 polymer ?
#
loop_
_entity_poly.entity_id
_entity_poly.type
_entity_poly.pdbx_seq_one_letter_code
_entity_poly.pdbx_strand_id
1 'polypeptide(L)'
;MELHRSRGNLPLAIICVAAGVMVLGVAVEGSLLRMLVALGVVLIAGRVLVGALRPFRFVIGPEGLDVRRPGLRGTYRWEQFEALAVDESARLVGVPAAGFPPGVRITARHPRDHRPAVELLDLHQVREQPDEVVAALTRWSGGRFTDARTLSAGEFATTTFAFTRGLRGYDMREVDRLVGRAQDALAHGGDAERRAARAEIEQARAAGLEVALRGYDSAQVDAALDALCAALTDTDTPTDRTTPA
;
A
#
# COMPACT_ATOMS: atom_id res chain seq x y z
N MET A 1 20.58 5.68 2.75
CA MET A 1 19.33 6.43 2.57
C MET A 1 18.61 6.49 3.91
N GLU A 2 18.34 7.69 4.42
CA GLU A 2 17.58 7.88 5.67
C GLU A 2 16.10 8.08 5.32
N LEU A 3 15.21 7.32 5.95
CA LEU A 3 13.76 7.46 5.77
C LEU A 3 13.19 8.34 6.88
N HIS A 4 12.51 9.41 6.48
CA HIS A 4 11.78 10.32 7.34
C HIS A 4 10.31 9.92 7.40
N ARG A 5 9.69 10.01 8.58
CA ARG A 5 8.26 9.70 8.73
C ARG A 5 7.38 10.70 7.96
N SER A 6 6.37 10.22 7.23
CA SER A 6 5.39 11.10 6.58
C SER A 6 4.60 11.86 7.64
N ARG A 7 4.61 13.19 7.55
CA ARG A 7 3.80 14.08 8.40
C ARG A 7 2.37 14.24 7.87
N GLY A 8 1.92 13.37 6.94
CA GLY A 8 0.69 13.57 6.15
C GLY A 8 -0.56 13.75 7.00
N ASN A 9 -0.70 13.00 8.09
CA ASN A 9 -1.86 13.07 8.98
C ASN A 9 -1.66 13.98 10.20
N LEU A 10 -0.47 14.59 10.34
CA LEU A 10 -0.12 15.48 11.44
C LEU A 10 -0.91 16.80 11.42
N PRO A 11 -1.06 17.53 10.28
CA PRO A 11 -1.86 18.74 10.25
C PRO A 11 -3.35 18.45 10.48
N LEU A 12 -3.87 17.35 9.92
CA LEU A 12 -5.25 16.92 10.15
C LEU A 12 -5.50 16.57 11.63
N ALA A 13 -4.58 15.82 12.25
CA ALA A 13 -4.67 15.50 13.67
C ALA A 13 -4.59 16.76 14.55
N ILE A 14 -3.72 17.72 14.24
CA ILE A 14 -3.65 19.01 14.95
C ILE A 14 -4.96 19.80 14.79
N ILE A 15 -5.51 19.87 13.57
CA ILE A 15 -6.78 20.53 13.30
C ILE A 15 -7.91 19.85 14.07
N CYS A 16 -7.95 18.52 14.12
CA CYS A 16 -8.93 17.78 14.91
C CYS A 16 -8.78 18.00 16.42
N VAL A 17 -7.56 18.06 16.97
CA VAL A 17 -7.34 18.41 18.39
C VAL A 17 -7.81 19.85 18.64
N ALA A 18 -7.40 20.80 17.80
CA ALA A 18 -7.74 22.21 17.97
C ALA A 18 -9.26 22.43 17.86
N ALA A 19 -9.92 21.80 16.88
CA ALA A 19 -11.37 21.82 16.72
C ALA A 19 -12.08 21.16 17.91
N GLY A 20 -11.59 20.01 18.40
CA GLY A 20 -12.13 19.34 19.57
C GLY A 20 -12.03 20.18 20.85
N VAL A 21 -10.88 20.83 21.08
CA VAL A 21 -10.66 21.75 22.21
C VAL A 21 -11.52 23.00 22.09
N MET A 22 -11.66 23.57 20.88
CA MET A 22 -12.50 24.73 20.62
C MET A 22 -13.99 24.42 20.89
N VAL A 23 -14.48 23.25 20.47
CA VAL A 23 -15.85 22.80 20.75
C VAL A 23 -16.07 22.59 22.26
N LEU A 24 -15.07 22.04 22.97
CA LEU A 24 -15.14 21.86 24.42
C LEU A 24 -15.19 23.20 25.18
N GLY A 25 -14.49 24.22 24.68
CA GLY A 25 -14.45 25.56 25.28
C GLY A 25 -15.69 26.42 25.02
N VAL A 26 -16.40 26.21 23.91
CA VAL A 26 -17.61 26.94 23.54
C VAL A 26 -18.88 26.28 24.12
N ALA A 27 -18.84 24.98 24.44
CA ALA A 27 -19.98 24.23 24.96
C ALA A 27 -20.15 24.41 26.48
N VAL A 28 -20.47 25.62 26.93
CA VAL A 28 -20.84 25.88 28.34
C VAL A 28 -22.30 25.47 28.62
N GLU A 29 -23.11 25.18 27.60
CA GLU A 29 -24.56 24.94 27.74
C GLU A 29 -25.13 23.78 26.87
N GLY A 30 -24.31 22.77 26.55
CA GLY A 30 -24.68 21.68 25.64
C GLY A 30 -24.62 20.26 26.23
N SER A 31 -25.66 19.46 25.93
CA SER A 31 -25.84 18.02 26.25
C SER A 31 -24.55 17.19 26.37
N LEU A 32 -24.46 16.40 27.45
CA LEU A 32 -23.36 15.48 27.82
C LEU A 32 -22.79 14.66 26.63
N LEU A 33 -23.63 14.34 25.65
CA LEU A 33 -23.26 13.58 24.45
C LEU A 33 -22.24 14.34 23.58
N ARG A 34 -22.33 15.68 23.48
CA ARG A 34 -21.33 16.50 22.77
C ARG A 34 -19.98 16.54 23.49
N MET A 35 -19.98 16.59 24.83
CA MET A 35 -18.74 16.51 25.62
C MET A 35 -18.02 15.17 25.40
N LEU A 36 -18.77 14.06 25.44
CA LEU A 36 -18.18 12.73 25.22
C LEU A 36 -17.59 12.57 23.81
N VAL A 37 -18.28 13.08 22.79
CA VAL A 37 -17.77 13.07 21.41
C VAL A 37 -16.50 13.93 21.27
N ALA A 38 -16.51 15.15 21.82
CA ALA A 38 -15.35 16.04 21.77
C ALA A 38 -14.14 15.46 22.53
N LEU A 39 -14.36 14.87 23.71
CA LEU A 39 -13.32 14.16 24.46
C LEU A 39 -12.76 12.96 23.68
N GLY A 40 -13.64 12.20 23.02
CA GLY A 40 -13.26 11.10 22.13
C GLY A 40 -12.36 11.57 20.98
N VAL A 41 -12.72 12.66 20.31
CA VAL A 41 -11.91 13.27 19.25
C VAL A 41 -10.54 13.72 19.78
N VAL A 42 -10.49 14.38 20.93
CA VAL A 42 -9.23 14.82 21.56
C VAL A 42 -8.35 13.64 21.95
N LEU A 43 -8.91 12.56 22.50
CA LEU A 43 -8.14 11.36 22.87
C LEU A 43 -7.60 10.62 21.65
N ILE A 44 -8.40 10.48 20.58
CA ILE A 44 -7.99 9.86 19.33
C ILE A 44 -6.88 10.69 18.68
N ALA A 45 -7.10 12.00 18.53
CA ALA A 45 -6.15 12.89 17.89
C ALA A 45 -4.88 13.09 18.72
N GLY A 46 -4.98 13.06 20.06
CA GLY A 46 -3.85 13.00 20.98
C GLY A 46 -3.02 11.72 20.85
N ARG A 47 -3.64 10.55 20.67
CA ARG A 47 -2.90 9.29 20.36
C ARG A 47 -2.18 9.38 19.02
N VAL A 48 -2.81 9.96 18.01
CA VAL A 48 -2.18 10.18 16.70
C VAL A 48 -0.97 11.13 16.84
N LEU A 49 -1.10 12.20 17.63
CA LEU A 49 -0.03 13.15 17.90
C LEU A 49 1.14 12.54 18.69
N VAL A 50 0.85 11.73 19.72
CA VAL A 50 1.87 10.96 20.47
C VAL A 50 2.53 9.92 19.56
N GLY A 51 1.77 9.32 18.64
CA GLY A 51 2.29 8.47 17.59
C GLY A 51 3.28 9.22 16.69
N ALA A 52 2.97 10.47 16.32
CA ALA A 52 3.78 11.32 15.46
C ALA A 52 5.03 11.90 16.13
N LEU A 53 5.01 12.12 17.44
CA LEU A 53 6.15 12.63 18.24
C LEU A 53 7.18 11.54 18.63
N ARG A 54 6.92 10.27 18.34
CA ARG A 54 7.86 9.18 18.66
C ARG A 54 9.04 9.16 17.67
N PRO A 55 10.30 9.05 18.15
CA PRO A 55 11.48 9.07 17.31
C PRO A 55 11.54 7.82 16.45
N PHE A 56 11.05 7.92 15.21
CA PHE A 56 11.22 6.93 14.16
C PHE A 56 12.44 7.32 13.34
N ARG A 57 13.47 6.46 13.36
CA ARG A 57 14.62 6.55 12.45
C ARG A 57 14.76 5.19 11.79
N PHE A 58 14.67 5.17 10.46
CA PHE A 58 14.91 3.98 9.66
C PHE A 58 15.94 4.35 8.59
N VAL A 59 17.14 3.77 8.67
CA VAL A 59 18.23 4.06 7.74
C VAL A 59 18.57 2.79 6.99
N ILE A 60 18.52 2.86 5.67
CA ILE A 60 18.95 1.80 4.76
C ILE A 60 20.39 2.13 4.35
N GLY A 61 21.34 1.33 4.82
CA GLY A 61 22.76 1.50 4.55
C GLY A 61 23.36 0.30 3.81
N PRO A 62 24.62 0.42 3.36
CA PRO A 62 25.35 -0.69 2.74
C PRO A 62 25.50 -1.89 3.68
N GLU A 63 25.63 -1.66 4.98
CA GLU A 63 25.86 -2.72 5.99
C GLU A 63 24.56 -3.35 6.53
N GLY A 64 23.42 -2.67 6.38
CA GLY A 64 22.16 -3.12 6.96
C GLY A 64 21.11 -2.04 7.16
N LEU A 65 20.17 -2.35 8.04
CA LEU A 65 19.03 -1.52 8.43
C LEU A 65 19.22 -1.00 9.86
N ASP A 66 19.29 0.31 10.06
CA ASP A 66 19.17 0.90 11.40
C ASP A 66 17.70 1.22 11.68
N VAL A 67 17.12 0.59 12.70
CA VAL A 67 15.69 0.72 13.01
C VAL A 67 15.49 1.19 14.45
N ARG A 68 14.73 2.27 14.61
CA ARG A 68 14.23 2.73 15.92
C ARG A 68 12.70 2.78 15.91
N ARG A 69 12.06 1.65 16.24
CA ARG A 69 10.61 1.56 16.52
C ARG A 69 10.33 0.81 17.82
N PRO A 70 9.18 1.00 18.48
CA PRO A 70 8.75 0.09 19.55
C PRO A 70 8.63 -1.34 19.00
N GLY A 71 9.35 -2.29 19.63
CA GLY A 71 9.40 -3.70 19.21
C GLY A 71 10.60 -4.07 18.31
N LEU A 72 11.23 -3.10 17.65
CA LEU A 72 12.44 -3.31 16.83
C LEU A 72 13.39 -2.13 17.02
N ARG A 73 14.44 -2.31 17.82
CA ARG A 73 15.45 -1.27 18.09
C ARG A 73 16.84 -1.79 17.83
N GLY A 74 17.63 -1.02 17.08
CA GLY A 74 19.03 -1.30 16.82
C GLY A 74 19.34 -1.42 15.34
N THR A 75 20.61 -1.71 15.08
CA THR A 75 21.14 -1.89 13.73
C THR A 75 21.18 -3.37 13.40
N TYR A 76 20.50 -3.74 12.31
CA TYR A 76 20.37 -5.10 11.81
C TYR A 76 21.19 -5.23 10.54
N ARG A 77 22.14 -6.16 10.51
CA ARG A 77 22.94 -6.44 9.31
C ARG A 77 22.11 -7.20 8.28
N TRP A 78 22.46 -7.05 7.00
CA TRP A 78 21.80 -7.80 5.93
C TRP A 78 21.86 -9.32 6.12
N GLU A 79 22.96 -9.83 6.69
CA GLU A 79 23.15 -11.26 6.99
C GLU A 79 22.19 -11.82 8.04
N GLN A 80 21.64 -10.95 8.91
CA GLN A 80 20.64 -11.35 9.90
C GLN A 80 19.25 -11.53 9.26
N PHE A 81 19.10 -11.18 7.99
CA PHE A 81 17.91 -11.44 7.19
C PHE A 81 18.21 -12.50 6.14
N GLU A 82 17.42 -13.56 6.18
CA GLU A 82 17.51 -14.61 5.16
C GLU A 82 16.85 -14.15 3.85
N ALA A 83 15.71 -13.47 3.98
CA ALA A 83 14.97 -12.88 2.87
C ALA A 83 14.25 -11.61 3.33
N LEU A 84 14.06 -10.67 2.42
CA LEU A 84 13.31 -9.43 2.62
C LEU A 84 12.27 -9.32 1.51
N ALA A 85 11.08 -8.86 1.85
CA ALA A 85 10.08 -8.57 0.84
C ALA A 85 9.17 -7.40 1.22
N VAL A 86 8.65 -6.71 0.21
CA VAL A 86 7.49 -5.82 0.37
C VAL A 86 6.25 -6.60 -0.03
N ASP A 87 5.23 -6.61 0.84
CA ASP A 87 3.94 -7.22 0.55
C ASP A 87 3.03 -6.30 -0.29
N GLU A 88 1.88 -6.83 -0.72
CA GLU A 88 0.84 -6.11 -1.49
C GLU A 88 0.18 -4.95 -0.73
N SER A 89 0.44 -4.82 0.58
CA SER A 89 -0.02 -3.69 1.39
C SER A 89 1.09 -2.68 1.65
N ALA A 90 2.16 -2.70 0.85
CA ALA A 90 3.35 -1.88 1.01
C ALA A 90 4.00 -2.02 2.42
N ARG A 91 3.97 -3.21 3.01
CA ARG A 91 4.69 -3.51 4.27
C ARG A 91 5.95 -4.28 3.96
N LEU A 92 7.08 -3.74 4.43
CA LEU A 92 8.36 -4.41 4.41
C LEU A 92 8.42 -5.46 5.52
N VAL A 93 8.60 -6.71 5.11
CA VAL A 93 8.75 -7.88 5.97
C VAL A 93 10.11 -8.52 5.78
N GLY A 94 10.69 -9.04 6.86
CA GLY A 94 11.99 -9.74 6.84
C GLY A 94 11.89 -11.10 7.50
N VAL A 95 12.43 -12.13 6.83
CA VAL A 95 12.60 -13.48 7.39
C VAL A 95 13.89 -13.47 8.23
N PRO A 96 13.82 -13.75 9.54
CA PRO A 96 14.98 -13.72 10.41
C PRO A 96 15.92 -14.91 10.13
N ALA A 97 17.22 -14.64 10.03
CA ALA A 97 18.27 -15.65 9.90
C ALA A 97 18.90 -16.02 11.26
N ALA A 98 19.84 -16.98 11.23
CA ALA A 98 20.67 -17.33 12.38
C ALA A 98 21.50 -16.10 12.80
N GLY A 99 21.22 -15.55 13.99
CA GLY A 99 21.84 -14.31 14.47
C GLY A 99 20.88 -13.13 14.61
N PHE A 100 19.60 -13.30 14.27
CA PHE A 100 18.58 -12.31 14.56
C PHE A 100 18.34 -12.18 16.09
N PRO A 101 18.13 -10.97 16.64
CA PRO A 101 18.00 -10.77 18.08
C PRO A 101 16.85 -11.58 18.70
N PRO A 102 17.10 -12.29 19.82
CA PRO A 102 16.06 -13.03 20.52
C PRO A 102 15.04 -12.07 21.15
N GLY A 103 13.74 -12.37 21.01
CA GLY A 103 12.65 -11.60 21.60
C GLY A 103 11.88 -10.68 20.63
N VAL A 104 12.30 -10.60 19.36
CA VAL A 104 11.50 -9.95 18.32
C VAL A 104 10.30 -10.82 17.99
N ARG A 105 9.10 -10.23 17.96
CA ARG A 105 7.86 -10.95 17.65
C ARG A 105 7.72 -11.14 16.14
N ILE A 106 7.39 -12.36 15.72
CA ILE A 106 6.90 -12.64 14.37
C ILE A 106 5.50 -12.03 14.27
N THR A 107 5.34 -11.08 13.37
CA THR A 107 4.09 -10.32 13.18
C THR A 107 3.53 -10.47 11.77
N ALA A 108 4.28 -11.09 10.86
CA ALA A 108 3.92 -11.22 9.46
C ALA A 108 4.37 -12.56 8.87
N ARG A 109 4.04 -12.79 7.60
CA ARG A 109 4.54 -13.90 6.79
C ARG A 109 5.15 -13.34 5.51
N HIS A 110 6.19 -14.00 5.03
CA HIS A 110 6.79 -13.62 3.77
C HIS A 110 5.83 -13.96 2.60
N PRO A 111 5.59 -13.03 1.66
CA PRO A 111 4.50 -13.13 0.69
C PRO A 111 4.69 -14.28 -0.31
N ARG A 112 5.93 -14.69 -0.60
CA ARG A 112 6.23 -15.73 -1.61
C ARG A 112 6.21 -17.15 -1.06
N ASP A 113 6.68 -17.35 0.16
CA ASP A 113 6.96 -18.68 0.73
C ASP A 113 6.29 -18.91 2.11
N HIS A 114 5.51 -17.93 2.57
CA HIS A 114 4.75 -17.94 3.81
C HIS A 114 5.56 -18.21 5.09
N ARG A 115 6.88 -18.07 5.01
CA ARG A 115 7.78 -18.23 6.16
C ARG A 115 7.48 -17.17 7.24
N PRO A 116 7.69 -17.50 8.53
CA PRO A 116 7.49 -16.56 9.61
C PRO A 116 8.40 -15.34 9.41
N ALA A 117 7.80 -14.15 9.33
CA ALA A 117 8.50 -12.92 9.08
C ALA A 117 8.20 -11.87 10.16
N VAL A 118 9.12 -10.94 10.31
CA VAL A 118 8.95 -9.76 11.16
C VAL A 118 8.58 -8.60 10.26
N GLU A 119 7.52 -7.88 10.63
CA GLU A 119 7.20 -6.60 9.99
C GLU A 119 8.24 -5.56 10.41
N LEU A 120 9.04 -5.07 9.46
CA LEU A 120 10.10 -4.10 9.70
C LEU A 120 9.56 -2.68 9.58
N LEU A 121 8.79 -2.42 8.53
CA LEU A 121 8.33 -1.09 8.18
C LEU A 121 7.02 -1.14 7.39
N ASP A 122 6.13 -0.20 7.65
CA ASP A 122 4.97 0.10 6.83
C ASP A 122 5.30 1.33 5.97
N LEU A 123 5.36 1.15 4.65
CA LEU A 123 5.76 2.21 3.70
C LEU A 123 4.76 3.36 3.67
N HIS A 124 3.49 3.16 4.04
CA HIS A 124 2.51 4.25 4.15
C HIS A 124 2.87 5.27 5.24
N GLN A 125 3.70 4.88 6.21
CA GLN A 125 4.14 5.75 7.29
C GLN A 125 5.42 6.53 6.94
N VAL A 126 6.00 6.29 5.77
CA VAL A 126 7.26 6.88 5.30
C VAL A 126 6.98 8.05 4.35
N ARG A 127 7.78 9.11 4.45
CA ARG A 127 7.64 10.32 3.62
C ARG A 127 8.25 10.14 2.24
N GLU A 128 9.35 9.39 2.17
CA GLU A 128 10.03 9.02 0.94
C GLU A 128 9.14 8.11 0.09
N GLN A 129 9.30 8.20 -1.23
CA GLN A 129 8.46 7.46 -2.16
C GLN A 129 8.72 5.95 -2.00
N PRO A 130 7.68 5.10 -1.97
CA PRO A 130 7.85 3.66 -1.84
C PRO A 130 8.85 3.08 -2.85
N ASP A 131 8.88 3.61 -4.07
CA ASP A 131 9.77 3.15 -5.13
C ASP A 131 11.23 3.50 -4.89
N GLU A 132 11.52 4.64 -4.26
CA GLU A 132 12.87 5.01 -3.87
C GLU A 132 13.39 4.09 -2.75
N VAL A 133 12.50 3.71 -1.82
CA VAL A 133 12.81 2.73 -0.77
C VAL A 133 13.08 1.36 -1.39
N VAL A 134 12.24 0.92 -2.32
CA VAL A 134 12.40 -0.34 -3.06
C VAL A 134 13.69 -0.35 -3.88
N ALA A 135 14.03 0.74 -4.55
CA ALA A 135 15.28 0.88 -5.29
C ALA A 135 16.50 0.80 -4.37
N ALA A 136 16.45 1.46 -3.20
CA ALA A 136 17.51 1.37 -2.20
C ALA A 136 17.63 -0.04 -1.62
N LEU A 137 16.53 -0.71 -1.29
CA LEU A 137 16.53 -2.09 -0.80
C LEU A 137 17.08 -3.05 -1.86
N THR A 138 16.67 -2.90 -3.11
CA THR A 138 17.17 -3.70 -4.24
C THR A 138 18.68 -3.52 -4.40
N ARG A 139 19.17 -2.28 -4.27
CA ARG A 139 20.60 -1.96 -4.39
C ARG A 139 21.45 -2.53 -3.25
N TRP A 140 20.99 -2.42 -2.00
CA TRP A 140 21.82 -2.70 -0.83
C TRP A 140 21.62 -4.11 -0.24
N SER A 141 20.46 -4.75 -0.44
CA SER A 141 20.18 -6.08 0.14
C SER A 141 20.94 -7.24 -0.53
N GLY A 142 21.69 -6.97 -1.61
CA GLY A 142 22.49 -7.96 -2.32
C GLY A 142 21.64 -9.10 -2.92
N GLY A 143 20.45 -8.78 -3.45
CA GLY A 143 19.57 -9.74 -4.11
C GLY A 143 18.65 -10.55 -3.17
N ARG A 144 18.66 -10.26 -1.86
CA ARG A 144 17.75 -10.90 -0.87
C ARG A 144 16.37 -10.26 -0.83
N PHE A 145 16.19 -9.12 -1.50
CA PHE A 145 14.95 -8.37 -1.54
C PHE A 145 14.04 -8.82 -2.70
N THR A 146 12.75 -8.97 -2.43
CA THR A 146 11.71 -9.28 -3.41
C THR A 146 10.53 -8.31 -3.27
N ASP A 147 10.08 -7.70 -4.37
CA ASP A 147 8.83 -6.92 -4.37
C ASP A 147 7.66 -7.80 -4.80
N ALA A 148 6.77 -8.15 -3.87
CA ALA A 148 5.61 -8.99 -4.19
C ALA A 148 4.63 -8.26 -5.12
N ARG A 149 4.56 -6.93 -5.08
CA ARG A 149 3.67 -6.13 -5.93
C ARG A 149 4.07 -6.26 -7.40
N THR A 150 5.38 -6.25 -7.66
CA THR A 150 5.92 -6.45 -9.02
C THR A 150 5.73 -7.90 -9.49
N LEU A 151 5.84 -8.88 -8.59
CA LEU A 151 5.57 -10.28 -8.92
C LEU A 151 4.10 -10.51 -9.29
N SER A 152 3.16 -10.03 -8.46
CA SER A 152 1.73 -10.13 -8.74
C SER A 152 1.39 -9.42 -10.05
N ALA A 153 1.89 -8.20 -10.28
CA ALA A 153 1.71 -7.49 -11.54
C ALA A 153 2.21 -8.29 -12.76
N GLY A 154 3.38 -8.94 -12.66
CA GLY A 154 3.92 -9.80 -13.72
C GLY A 154 3.12 -11.08 -13.97
N GLU A 155 2.52 -11.66 -12.92
CA GLU A 155 1.60 -12.79 -13.04
C GLU A 155 0.32 -12.38 -13.78
N PHE A 156 -0.29 -11.26 -13.39
CA PHE A 156 -1.47 -10.71 -14.07
C PHE A 156 -1.19 -10.32 -15.53
N ALA A 157 0.01 -9.79 -15.82
CA ALA A 157 0.44 -9.45 -17.16
C ALA A 157 0.53 -10.65 -18.11
N THR A 158 0.80 -11.85 -17.58
CA THR A 158 0.96 -13.08 -18.39
C THR A 158 -0.20 -14.07 -18.25
N THR A 159 -1.14 -13.79 -17.35
CA THR A 159 -2.32 -14.62 -17.08
C THR A 159 -3.23 -14.69 -18.32
N THR A 160 -3.62 -15.89 -18.74
CA THR A 160 -4.66 -16.04 -19.77
C THR A 160 -6.04 -16.05 -19.11
N PHE A 161 -6.84 -15.02 -19.35
CA PHE A 161 -8.22 -14.96 -18.85
C PHE A 161 -9.14 -15.77 -19.77
N ALA A 162 -9.65 -16.89 -19.27
CA ALA A 162 -10.61 -17.74 -19.97
C ALA A 162 -12.02 -17.54 -19.37
N PHE A 163 -12.84 -16.73 -20.02
CA PHE A 163 -14.21 -16.46 -19.60
C PHE A 163 -15.19 -17.47 -20.20
N THR A 164 -16.16 -17.90 -19.39
CA THR A 164 -17.28 -18.72 -19.85
C THR A 164 -18.21 -17.88 -20.70
N ARG A 165 -18.71 -18.44 -21.81
CA ARG A 165 -19.71 -17.79 -22.66
C ARG A 165 -21.12 -18.14 -22.18
N GLY A 166 -21.92 -17.11 -21.88
CA GLY A 166 -23.32 -17.25 -21.49
C GLY A 166 -24.27 -17.17 -22.68
N LEU A 167 -25.58 -17.21 -22.44
CA LEU A 167 -26.58 -16.82 -23.47
C LEU A 167 -26.64 -15.29 -23.63
N ARG A 168 -26.31 -14.57 -22.56
CA ARG A 168 -26.20 -13.11 -22.47
C ARG A 168 -25.03 -12.80 -21.54
N GLY A 169 -24.20 -11.83 -21.91
CA GLY A 169 -23.00 -11.47 -21.18
C GLY A 169 -22.35 -10.22 -21.75
N TYR A 170 -21.22 -9.81 -21.22
CA TYR A 170 -20.49 -8.65 -21.76
C TYR A 170 -19.90 -8.95 -23.13
N ASP A 171 -19.85 -7.92 -23.98
CA ASP A 171 -19.27 -8.02 -25.31
C ASP A 171 -17.80 -8.47 -25.21
N MET A 172 -17.48 -9.55 -25.93
CA MET A 172 -16.17 -10.19 -25.85
C MET A 172 -15.07 -9.25 -26.36
N ARG A 173 -15.34 -8.44 -27.38
CA ARG A 173 -14.33 -7.54 -27.95
C ARG A 173 -14.03 -6.39 -27.01
N GLU A 174 -15.06 -5.85 -26.36
CA GLU A 174 -14.87 -4.82 -25.34
C GLU A 174 -14.05 -5.35 -24.18
N VAL A 175 -14.40 -6.53 -23.65
CA VAL A 175 -13.69 -7.16 -22.53
C VAL A 175 -12.24 -7.51 -22.90
N ASP A 176 -12.01 -8.20 -24.03
CA ASP A 176 -10.67 -8.60 -24.46
C ASP A 176 -9.77 -7.38 -24.68
N ARG A 177 -10.34 -6.27 -25.18
CA ARG A 177 -9.62 -5.00 -25.35
C ARG A 177 -9.21 -4.39 -24.01
N LEU A 178 -10.12 -4.35 -23.03
CA LEU A 178 -9.84 -3.82 -21.69
C LEU A 178 -8.80 -4.66 -20.96
N VAL A 179 -8.95 -5.99 -20.99
CA VAL A 179 -8.01 -6.94 -20.39
C VAL A 179 -6.64 -6.82 -21.06
N GLY A 180 -6.58 -6.82 -22.40
CA GLY A 180 -5.32 -6.67 -23.13
C GLY A 180 -4.60 -5.37 -22.81
N ARG A 181 -5.31 -4.23 -22.79
CA ARG A 181 -4.73 -2.92 -22.41
C ARG A 181 -4.17 -2.91 -21.00
N ALA A 182 -4.87 -3.52 -20.04
CA ALA A 182 -4.38 -3.64 -18.67
C ALA A 182 -3.14 -4.52 -18.56
N GLN A 183 -3.13 -5.65 -19.27
CA GLN A 183 -1.98 -6.56 -19.29
C GLN A 183 -0.76 -5.95 -19.96
N ASP A 184 -0.94 -5.23 -21.06
CA ASP A 184 0.12 -4.49 -21.73
C ASP A 184 0.72 -3.41 -20.81
N ALA A 185 -0.14 -2.68 -20.09
CA ALA A 185 0.29 -1.67 -19.12
C ALA A 185 1.03 -2.28 -17.92
N LEU A 186 0.63 -3.47 -17.46
CA LEU A 186 1.34 -4.20 -16.40
C LEU A 186 2.70 -4.73 -16.90
N ALA A 187 2.75 -5.28 -18.11
CA ALA A 187 3.95 -5.89 -18.69
C ALA A 187 5.02 -4.86 -19.10
N HIS A 188 4.60 -3.78 -19.75
CA HIS A 188 5.51 -2.85 -20.44
C HIS A 188 5.24 -1.38 -20.11
N GLY A 189 4.11 -1.05 -19.47
CA GLY A 189 3.73 0.32 -19.15
C GLY A 189 4.42 0.86 -17.90
N GLY A 190 4.69 2.17 -17.91
CA GLY A 190 5.05 2.91 -16.71
C GLY A 190 3.81 3.36 -15.93
N ASP A 191 4.02 4.16 -14.89
CA ASP A 191 2.94 4.59 -13.98
C ASP A 191 1.84 5.39 -14.71
N ALA A 192 2.20 6.16 -15.73
CA ALA A 192 1.21 6.92 -16.51
C ALA A 192 0.32 5.99 -17.35
N GLU A 193 0.90 4.99 -18.01
CA GLU A 193 0.16 4.01 -18.80
C GLU A 193 -0.72 3.12 -17.91
N ARG A 194 -0.25 2.74 -16.72
CA ARG A 194 -1.02 1.97 -15.73
C ARG A 194 -2.23 2.75 -15.22
N ARG A 195 -2.05 4.03 -14.86
CA ARG A 195 -3.17 4.92 -14.49
C ARG A 195 -4.17 5.08 -15.61
N ALA A 196 -3.72 5.23 -16.84
CA ALA A 196 -4.60 5.37 -18.00
C ALA A 196 -5.41 4.09 -18.25
N ALA A 197 -4.79 2.90 -18.16
CA ALA A 197 -5.48 1.63 -18.31
C ALA A 197 -6.54 1.42 -17.21
N ARG A 198 -6.21 1.74 -15.96
CA ARG A 198 -7.16 1.68 -14.84
C ARG A 198 -8.35 2.63 -15.06
N ALA A 199 -8.06 3.88 -15.39
CA ALA A 199 -9.11 4.89 -15.62
C ALA A 199 -10.06 4.46 -16.74
N GLU A 200 -9.55 3.79 -17.78
CA GLU A 200 -10.40 3.25 -18.82
C GLU A 200 -11.33 2.14 -18.33
N ILE A 201 -10.84 1.19 -17.53
CA ILE A 201 -11.68 0.13 -16.96
C ILE A 201 -12.78 0.76 -16.10
N GLU A 202 -12.42 1.70 -15.22
CA GLU A 202 -13.38 2.40 -14.37
C GLU A 202 -14.41 3.18 -15.20
N GLN A 203 -13.98 3.85 -16.27
CA GLN A 203 -14.87 4.58 -17.18
C GLN A 203 -15.82 3.64 -17.93
N ALA A 204 -15.33 2.50 -18.42
CA ALA A 204 -16.15 1.51 -19.12
C ALA A 204 -17.21 0.91 -18.18
N ARG A 205 -16.85 0.61 -16.93
CA ARG A 205 -17.81 0.16 -15.91
C ARG A 205 -18.83 1.23 -15.55
N ALA A 206 -18.41 2.48 -15.41
CA ALA A 206 -19.31 3.60 -15.12
C ALA A 206 -20.30 3.89 -16.26
N ALA A 207 -19.86 3.72 -17.52
CA ALA A 207 -20.72 3.81 -18.70
C ALA A 207 -21.66 2.61 -18.86
N GLY A 208 -21.31 1.48 -18.22
CA GLY A 208 -21.98 0.20 -18.37
C GLY A 208 -21.44 -0.56 -19.58
N LEU A 209 -20.77 -1.68 -19.33
CA LEU A 209 -20.23 -2.56 -20.37
C LEU A 209 -21.36 -3.07 -21.29
N GLU A 210 -21.09 -3.12 -22.58
CA GLU A 210 -22.06 -3.51 -23.59
C GLU A 210 -22.45 -4.98 -23.40
N VAL A 211 -23.76 -5.27 -23.45
CA VAL A 211 -24.28 -6.62 -23.25
C VAL A 211 -24.64 -7.23 -24.60
N ALA A 212 -23.94 -8.30 -24.96
CA ALA A 212 -24.13 -9.03 -26.21
C ALA A 212 -24.80 -10.39 -25.99
N LEU A 213 -25.48 -10.88 -27.03
CA LEU A 213 -25.87 -12.29 -27.12
C LEU A 213 -24.61 -13.15 -27.24
N ARG A 214 -24.51 -14.18 -26.41
CA ARG A 214 -23.30 -15.01 -26.29
C ARG A 214 -22.02 -14.28 -25.84
N GLY A 215 -22.19 -13.22 -25.04
CA GLY A 215 -21.09 -12.55 -24.36
C GLY A 215 -20.46 -13.38 -23.22
N TYR A 216 -19.37 -12.86 -22.67
CA TYR A 216 -18.71 -13.43 -21.50
C TYR A 216 -19.55 -13.27 -20.24
N ASP A 217 -19.46 -14.25 -19.35
CA ASP A 217 -20.11 -14.20 -18.04
C ASP A 217 -19.72 -12.94 -17.26
N SER A 218 -20.72 -12.13 -16.91
CA SER A 218 -20.49 -10.81 -16.31
C SER A 218 -19.81 -10.91 -14.95
N ALA A 219 -20.13 -11.94 -14.14
CA ALA A 219 -19.53 -12.10 -12.82
C ALA A 219 -18.04 -12.46 -12.92
N GLN A 220 -17.67 -13.32 -13.87
CA GLN A 220 -16.26 -13.64 -14.13
C GLN A 220 -15.48 -12.43 -14.65
N VAL A 221 -16.09 -11.65 -15.54
CA VAL A 221 -15.46 -10.44 -16.09
C VAL A 221 -15.29 -9.37 -15.01
N ASP A 222 -16.34 -9.09 -14.22
CA ASP A 222 -16.25 -8.11 -13.12
C ASP A 222 -15.14 -8.49 -12.13
N ALA A 223 -15.07 -9.76 -11.73
CA ALA A 223 -14.03 -10.25 -10.83
C ALA A 223 -12.61 -10.08 -11.43
N ALA A 224 -12.46 -10.34 -12.74
CA ALA A 224 -11.18 -10.16 -13.41
C ALA A 224 -10.79 -8.68 -13.54
N LEU A 225 -11.73 -7.80 -13.88
CA LEU A 225 -11.50 -6.35 -13.97
C LEU A 225 -11.18 -5.75 -12.60
N ASP A 226 -11.84 -6.21 -11.53
CA ASP A 226 -11.53 -5.79 -10.16
C ASP A 226 -10.10 -6.20 -9.76
N ALA A 227 -9.68 -7.43 -10.09
CA ALA A 227 -8.32 -7.90 -9.85
C ALA A 227 -7.27 -7.11 -10.64
N LEU A 228 -7.54 -6.81 -11.92
CA LEU A 228 -6.66 -6.00 -12.76
C LEU A 228 -6.54 -4.56 -12.25
N CYS A 229 -7.64 -3.94 -11.82
CA CYS A 229 -7.61 -2.60 -11.21
C CYS A 229 -6.78 -2.58 -9.91
N ALA A 230 -6.88 -3.62 -9.07
CA ALA A 230 -6.06 -3.75 -7.88
C ALA A 230 -4.57 -3.85 -8.23
N ALA A 231 -4.20 -4.71 -9.18
CA ALA A 231 -2.83 -4.88 -9.64
C ALA A 231 -2.25 -3.59 -10.26
N LEU A 232 -3.05 -2.83 -11.01
CA LEU A 232 -2.65 -1.54 -11.58
C LEU A 232 -2.43 -0.46 -10.50
N THR A 233 -3.11 -0.55 -9.36
CA THR A 233 -3.02 0.43 -8.26
C THR A 233 -1.77 0.23 -7.40
N ASP A 234 -1.26 -0.99 -7.30
CA ASP A 234 -0.20 -1.35 -6.35
C ASP A 234 1.17 -0.69 -6.67
N THR A 235 1.29 -0.09 -7.86
CA THR A 235 2.45 0.75 -8.25
C THR A 235 2.23 2.24 -7.91
N ASP A 236 0.98 2.71 -7.88
CA ASP A 236 0.64 4.12 -7.73
C ASP A 236 0.48 4.55 -6.26
N THR A 237 1.58 4.73 -5.53
CA THR A 237 1.58 5.77 -4.47
C THR A 237 2.47 6.98 -4.77
N PRO A 238 2.29 7.69 -5.90
CA PRO A 238 2.74 9.06 -6.06
C PRO A 238 1.66 9.99 -5.49
N THR A 239 1.79 10.37 -4.21
CA THR A 239 1.09 11.58 -3.72
C THR A 239 1.89 12.80 -4.20
N ASP A 240 1.61 13.22 -5.43
CA ASP A 240 2.00 14.54 -5.93
C ASP A 240 1.39 15.61 -5.02
N ARG A 241 2.25 16.41 -4.38
CA ARG A 241 1.85 17.65 -3.72
C ARG A 241 2.26 18.80 -4.62
N THR A 242 1.31 19.20 -5.47
CA THR A 242 1.18 20.55 -6.00
C THR A 242 1.48 21.56 -4.89
N THR A 243 2.55 22.32 -5.08
CA THR A 243 2.90 23.48 -4.26
C THR A 243 2.20 24.69 -4.89
N PRO A 244 1.18 25.30 -4.27
CA PRO A 244 0.79 26.65 -4.66
C PRO A 244 1.85 27.63 -4.13
N ALA A 245 2.30 28.50 -5.03
CA ALA A 245 3.23 29.61 -4.78
C ALA A 245 2.63 30.68 -3.85
#